data_AF-A0A6N7L0X5-F1
#
_entry.id   AF-A0A6N7L0X5-F1
#
_cell.length_a   1.000
_cell.length_b   1.000
_cell.length_c   1.000
_cell.angle_alpha   90.00
_cell.angle_beta   90.00
_cell.angle_gamma   90.00
#
_symmetry.space_group_name_H-M   'P 1'
#
loop_
_entity.id
_entity.type
_entity.pdbx_description
1 polymer ?
#
loop_
_entity_poly.entity_id
_entity_poly.type
_entity_poly.pdbx_seq_one_letter_code
_entity_poly.pdbx_strand_id
1 'polypeptide(L)'
;MTSSQPRGLHALIPTARQAATPGERAAAQMLHLRTAAVPVPVLAAAAELIAAHLEDPDPVTREAAADVHAHLVSVLENAAPKRE
;
A
#
# COMPACT_ATOMS: atom_id res chain seq x y z
N MET A 1 46.00 12.69 -40.24
CA MET A 1 45.16 11.56 -40.67
C MET A 1 44.45 11.03 -39.43
N THR A 2 43.12 11.13 -39.39
CA THR A 2 42.27 10.88 -38.22
C THR A 2 41.99 9.39 -38.03
N SER A 3 42.49 8.78 -36.96
CA SER A 3 42.11 7.40 -36.58
C SER A 3 41.00 7.44 -35.53
N SER A 4 39.79 7.10 -35.97
CA SER A 4 38.60 6.85 -35.16
C SER A 4 38.87 5.78 -34.09
N GLN A 5 38.85 6.16 -32.80
CA GLN A 5 38.88 5.20 -31.70
C GLN A 5 37.57 4.40 -31.64
N PRO A 6 37.61 3.06 -31.47
CA PRO A 6 36.39 2.26 -31.34
C PRO A 6 35.71 2.55 -29.99
N ARG A 7 34.49 3.08 -30.05
CA ARG A 7 33.61 3.17 -28.88
C ARG A 7 33.37 1.75 -28.36
N GLY A 8 33.87 1.46 -27.16
CA GLY A 8 33.78 0.13 -26.55
C GLY A 8 32.35 -0.40 -26.51
N LEU A 9 32.23 -1.72 -26.38
CA LEU A 9 30.98 -2.50 -26.31
C LEU A 9 29.89 -1.91 -25.39
N HIS A 10 30.26 -1.05 -24.42
CA HIS A 10 29.35 -0.26 -23.61
C HIS A 10 28.41 0.67 -24.40
N ALA A 11 28.76 1.07 -25.63
CA ALA A 11 27.88 1.88 -26.49
C ALA A 11 26.71 1.06 -27.10
N LEU A 12 26.80 -0.27 -27.07
CA LEU A 12 25.81 -1.20 -27.60
C LEU A 12 24.91 -1.80 -26.53
N ILE A 13 25.18 -1.55 -25.25
CA ILE A 13 24.28 -1.91 -24.17
C ILE A 13 23.28 -0.77 -24.06
N PRO A 14 22.00 -0.94 -24.47
CA PRO A 14 21.01 0.08 -24.27
C PRO A 14 20.79 0.20 -22.76
N THR A 15 21.48 1.13 -22.10
CA THR A 15 21.14 1.60 -20.75
C THR A 15 19.90 2.49 -20.79
N ALA A 16 18.95 2.20 -21.68
CA ALA A 16 17.60 2.69 -21.52
C ALA A 16 16.98 1.79 -20.46
N ARG A 17 17.08 2.22 -19.20
CA ARG A 17 16.24 1.68 -18.13
C ARG A 17 14.81 1.77 -18.64
N GLN A 18 14.26 0.65 -19.08
CA GLN A 18 12.98 0.60 -19.76
C GLN A 18 11.97 1.20 -18.79
N ALA A 19 11.35 2.32 -19.17
CA ALA A 19 10.39 2.99 -18.31
C ALA A 19 9.26 2.00 -18.02
N ALA A 20 8.93 1.82 -16.74
CA ALA A 20 7.92 0.87 -16.31
C ALA A 20 6.62 1.13 -17.08
N THR A 21 6.05 0.06 -17.65
CA THR A 21 4.78 0.12 -18.35
C THR A 21 3.70 0.65 -17.40
N PRO A 22 2.61 1.24 -17.91
CA PRO A 22 1.48 1.63 -17.07
C PRO A 22 0.98 0.48 -16.17
N GLY A 23 0.97 -0.76 -16.68
CA GLY A 23 0.59 -1.95 -15.91
C GLY A 23 1.55 -2.27 -14.77
N GLU A 24 2.86 -2.20 -15.01
CA GLU A 24 3.87 -2.40 -13.96
C GLU A 24 3.80 -1.32 -12.87
N ARG A 25 3.54 -0.07 -13.26
CA ARG A 25 3.32 1.01 -12.29
C ARG A 25 2.07 0.78 -11.46
N ALA A 26 0.96 0.36 -12.07
CA ALA A 26 -0.26 0.03 -11.35
C ALA A 26 -0.05 -1.13 -10.38
N ALA A 27 0.62 -2.21 -10.82
CA ALA A 27 0.94 -3.34 -9.95
C ALA A 27 1.83 -2.93 -8.77
N ALA A 28 2.84 -2.08 -8.99
CA ALA A 28 3.69 -1.54 -7.93
C ALA A 28 2.90 -0.68 -6.94
N GLN A 29 1.95 0.14 -7.41
CA GLN A 29 1.07 0.93 -6.54
C GLN A 29 0.12 0.02 -5.73
N MET A 30 -0.48 -0.99 -6.34
CA MET A 30 -1.32 -1.96 -5.62
C MET A 30 -0.54 -2.77 -4.60
N LEU A 31 0.73 -3.10 -4.89
CA LEU A 31 1.62 -3.74 -3.93
C LEU A 31 1.96 -2.77 -2.79
N HIS A 32 2.29 -1.52 -3.12
CA HIS A 32 2.59 -0.50 -2.13
C HIS A 32 1.42 -0.31 -1.15
N LEU A 33 0.19 -0.19 -1.64
CA LEU A 33 -1.02 -0.06 -0.81
C LEU A 33 -1.22 -1.25 0.15
N ARG A 34 -0.82 -2.47 -0.26
CA ARG A 34 -0.89 -3.66 0.63
C ARG A 34 0.16 -3.65 1.73
N THR A 35 1.28 -2.95 1.51
CA THR A 35 2.43 -2.94 2.43
C THR A 35 2.59 -1.62 3.18
N ALA A 36 1.78 -0.62 2.84
CA ALA A 36 1.85 0.71 3.43
C ALA A 36 1.43 0.62 4.90
N ALA A 37 2.37 0.94 5.79
CA ALA A 37 2.09 1.00 7.22
C ALA A 37 1.19 2.21 7.49
N VAL A 38 0.00 1.96 8.05
CA VAL A 38 -0.87 3.02 8.56
C VAL A 38 -0.48 3.30 10.01
N PRO A 39 -0.28 4.57 10.42
CA PRO A 39 0.02 4.89 11.80
C PRO A 39 -1.08 4.39 12.75
N VAL A 40 -0.69 3.78 13.88
CA VAL A 40 -1.63 3.25 14.89
C VAL A 40 -2.68 4.28 15.34
N PRO A 41 -2.35 5.57 15.60
CA PRO A 41 -3.37 6.56 15.96
C PRO A 41 -4.41 6.80 14.86
N VAL A 42 -4.05 6.66 13.59
CA VAL A 42 -4.98 6.80 12.45
C VAL A 42 -5.92 5.60 12.39
N LEU A 43 -5.42 4.39 12.64
CA LEU A 43 -6.26 3.19 12.74
C LEU A 43 -7.24 3.27 13.93
N ALA A 44 -6.79 3.77 15.08
CA ALA A 44 -7.64 3.97 16.25
C ALA A 44 -8.75 4.98 15.97
N ALA A 45 -8.41 6.13 15.37
CA ALA A 45 -9.40 7.13 14.97
C ALA A 45 -10.41 6.58 13.95
N ALA A 46 -9.96 5.76 12.98
CA ALA A 46 -10.86 5.11 12.04
C ALA A 46 -11.83 4.13 12.73
N ALA A 47 -11.35 3.35 13.72
CA ALA A 47 -12.21 2.45 14.48
C ALA A 47 -13.30 3.23 15.24
N GLU A 48 -12.94 4.34 15.89
CA GLU A 48 -13.89 5.22 16.57
C GLU A 48 -14.94 5.80 15.62
N LEU A 49 -14.54 6.22 14.40
CA LEU A 49 -15.47 6.73 13.40
C LEU A 49 -16.46 5.67 12.91
N ILE A 50 -15.99 4.44 12.66
CA ILE A 50 -16.85 3.33 12.21
C ILE A 50 -17.79 2.86 13.32
N ALA A 51 -17.38 2.94 14.59
CA ALA A 51 -18.21 2.54 15.72
C ALA A 51 -19.57 3.27 15.76
N ALA A 52 -19.63 4.51 15.26
CA ALA A 52 -20.87 5.28 15.17
C ALA A 52 -21.95 4.66 14.26
N HIS A 53 -21.56 3.74 13.37
CA HIS A 53 -22.46 3.08 12.40
C HIS A 53 -22.83 1.64 12.79
N LEU A 54 -22.43 1.16 13.98
CA LEU A 54 -22.76 -0.20 14.44
C LEU A 54 -24.24 -0.40 14.77
N GLU A 55 -24.98 0.69 14.95
CA GLU A 55 -26.43 0.67 15.18
C GLU A 55 -27.18 1.36 14.03
N ASP A 56 -26.57 1.46 12.84
CA ASP A 56 -27.20 2.10 11.69
C ASP A 56 -28.54 1.40 11.36
N PRO A 57 -29.62 2.17 11.09
CA PRO A 57 -30.92 1.60 10.74
C PRO A 57 -30.87 0.77 9.44
N ASP A 58 -29.98 1.12 8.51
CA ASP A 58 -29.76 0.32 7.30
C ASP A 58 -28.99 -0.97 7.65
N PRO A 59 -29.58 -2.17 7.44
CA PRO A 59 -28.93 -3.42 7.80
C PRO A 59 -27.63 -3.66 7.03
N VAL A 60 -27.52 -3.18 5.78
CA VAL A 60 -26.31 -3.35 4.97
C VAL A 60 -25.17 -2.50 5.52
N THR A 61 -25.44 -1.23 5.84
CA THR A 61 -24.47 -0.33 6.47
C THR A 61 -24.02 -0.87 7.82
N ARG A 62 -24.95 -1.37 8.64
CA ARG A 62 -24.62 -1.95 9.95
C ARG A 62 -23.71 -3.19 9.86
N GLU A 63 -24.01 -4.12 8.95
CA GLU A 63 -23.18 -5.30 8.72
C GLU A 63 -21.78 -4.91 8.24
N ALA A 64 -21.69 -4.02 7.26
CA ALA A 64 -20.42 -3.51 6.76
C ALA A 64 -19.62 -2.80 7.86
N ALA A 65 -20.27 -1.99 8.70
CA ALA A 65 -19.63 -1.32 9.82
C ALA A 65 -19.10 -2.32 10.85
N ALA A 66 -19.85 -3.38 11.16
CA ALA A 66 -19.43 -4.43 12.08
C ALA A 66 -18.17 -5.16 11.58
N ASP A 67 -18.15 -5.55 10.30
CA ASP A 67 -17.00 -6.23 9.68
C ASP A 67 -15.75 -5.35 9.68
N VAL A 68 -15.89 -4.09 9.26
CA VAL A 68 -14.78 -3.13 9.23
C VAL A 68 -14.27 -2.83 10.63
N HIS A 69 -15.17 -2.61 11.59
CA HIS A 69 -14.80 -2.34 12.98
C HIS A 69 -14.03 -3.53 13.58
N ALA A 70 -14.53 -4.76 13.40
CA ALA A 70 -13.85 -5.97 13.87
C ALA A 70 -12.46 -6.12 13.26
N HIS A 71 -12.31 -5.84 11.95
CA HIS A 71 -11.02 -5.85 11.30
C HIS A 71 -10.05 -4.82 11.89
N LEU A 72 -10.49 -3.57 12.07
CA LEU A 72 -9.65 -2.50 12.63
C LEU A 72 -9.21 -2.80 14.06
N VAL A 73 -10.09 -3.32 14.91
CA VAL A 73 -9.77 -3.74 16.28
C VAL A 73 -8.71 -4.85 16.27
N SER A 74 -8.88 -5.87 15.43
CA SER A 74 -7.89 -6.95 15.30
C SER A 74 -6.52 -6.44 14.87
N VAL A 75 -6.46 -5.49 13.92
CA VAL A 75 -5.19 -4.88 13.50
C VAL A 75 -4.56 -4.08 14.65
N LEU A 76 -5.35 -3.33 15.43
CA LEU A 76 -4.87 -2.57 16.59
C LEU A 76 -4.32 -3.46 17.70
N GLU A 77 -4.99 -4.58 17.99
CA GLU A 77 -4.51 -5.57 18.97
C GLU A 77 -3.16 -6.17 18.55
N ASN A 78 -3.00 -6.48 17.25
CA ASN A 78 -1.74 -6.98 16.70
C ASN A 78 -0.63 -5.92 16.62
N ALA A 79 -0.99 -4.64 16.60
CA ALA A 79 -0.05 -3.52 16.59
C ALA A 79 0.43 -3.12 18.00
N ALA A 80 -0.24 -3.60 19.05
CA ALA A 80 0.19 -3.36 20.42
C ALA A 80 1.57 -4.00 20.67
N PRO A 81 2.52 -3.30 21.34
CA PRO A 81 3.80 -3.88 21.67
C PRO A 81 3.60 -5.12 22.54
N LYS A 82 4.22 -6.25 22.17
CA LYS A 82 4.30 -7.44 23.02
C LYS A 82 4.95 -7.01 24.34
N ARG A 83 4.20 -7.06 25.43
CA ARG A 83 4.76 -6.86 26.77
C ARG A 83 5.58 -8.11 27.10
N GLU A 84 6.88 -8.04 26.87
CA GLU A 84 7.86 -8.99 27.43
C GLU A 84 8.26 -8.55 28.84
#